data_AF-A0A419IZA7-F1
#
_entry.id   AF-A0A419IZA7-F1
#
_cell.length_a   1.000
_cell.length_b   1.000
_cell.length_c   1.000
_cell.angle_alpha   90.00
_cell.angle_beta   90.00
_cell.angle_gamma   90.00
#
_symmetry.space_group_name_H-M   'P 1'
#
loop_
_entity.id
_entity.type
_entity.pdbx_description
1 polymer ?
#
loop_
_entity_poly.entity_id
_entity_poly.type
_entity_poly.pdbx_seq_one_letter_code
_entity_poly.pdbx_strand_id
1 'polypeptide(L)'
;MTDNMEDSDRLRDSFGISGQDWHNTFDAITDFVAVLDTEFRIVRVNRAMADFLKHTPDKLVGQYCYKLMHGRNAPWEGCPHEQMLREGKAVTREVNDQHIGLPLLVTASPVFNESGKLTGSVHIARDISALKAIQDDLARRNSHLTALNRLSRRAVGSRSLKEVAAVALDGIREACSPDLALFYLISEDLLVLKEALPSDGHLNERKKIGDCLCGLAAAEGRPVYSTDIQRDDRCTLNECKEAGMRSFAALPLIHDSKTLGVIGIASKTEREFAAEQEFLETLAATVAVVTQNAILFEALQRQSDIFEEQVQERTRDLEKKNAELQRFNRLFVDREFRIKELRDRVKELEKTK
;
A
#
# COMPACT_ATOMS: atom_id res chain seq x y z
N MET A 1 13.39 27.69 -70.04
CA MET A 1 12.32 27.74 -69.01
C MET A 1 11.43 26.49 -69.12
N THR A 2 12.05 25.31 -69.24
CA THR A 2 11.34 24.02 -69.40
C THR A 2 12.06 22.85 -68.72
N ASP A 3 13.09 23.11 -67.92
CA ASP A 3 13.96 22.06 -67.36
C ASP A 3 13.78 21.83 -65.84
N ASN A 4 12.86 22.56 -65.20
CA ASN A 4 12.63 22.47 -63.74
C ASN A 4 11.38 21.66 -63.35
N MET A 5 10.65 21.08 -64.30
CA MET A 5 9.48 20.24 -64.03
C MET A 5 9.77 18.73 -64.09
N GLU A 6 10.85 18.29 -64.76
CA GLU A 6 11.15 16.85 -64.90
C GLU A 6 11.85 16.24 -63.67
N ASP A 7 12.58 17.03 -62.88
CA ASP A 7 13.26 16.54 -61.67
C ASP A 7 12.33 16.43 -60.44
N SER A 8 11.21 17.16 -60.42
CA SER A 8 10.21 17.05 -59.34
C SER A 8 9.41 15.75 -59.39
N ASP A 9 9.33 15.10 -60.55
CA ASP A 9 8.54 13.88 -60.74
C ASP A 9 9.37 12.60 -60.53
N ARG A 10 10.70 12.64 -60.65
CA ARG A 10 11.56 11.45 -60.46
C ARG A 10 11.77 11.02 -59.00
N LEU A 11 11.54 11.92 -58.04
CA LEU A 11 11.61 11.60 -56.60
C LEU A 11 10.30 11.03 -56.01
N ARG A 12 9.20 11.05 -56.78
CA ARG A 12 7.88 10.56 -56.34
C ARG A 12 7.71 9.03 -56.40
N ASP A 13 8.49 8.35 -57.23
CA ASP A 13 8.22 6.94 -57.59
C ASP A 13 8.92 5.88 -56.72
N SER A 14 9.75 6.25 -55.75
CA SER A 14 10.55 5.26 -54.99
C SER A 14 9.79 4.56 -53.84
N PHE A 15 8.63 5.07 -53.40
CA PHE A 15 7.85 4.46 -52.31
C PHE A 15 6.35 4.25 -52.57
N GLY A 16 5.82 4.61 -53.75
CA GLY A 16 4.41 4.33 -54.10
C GLY A 16 3.36 4.94 -53.17
N ILE A 17 3.71 5.97 -52.39
CA ILE A 17 2.82 6.73 -51.51
C ILE A 17 2.48 8.01 -52.28
N SER A 18 1.22 8.15 -52.71
CA SER A 18 0.74 9.37 -53.37
C SER A 18 0.87 10.57 -52.42
N GLY A 19 0.98 11.81 -52.95
CA GLY A 19 0.97 13.02 -52.10
C GLY A 19 -0.26 13.11 -51.17
N GLN A 20 -1.35 12.42 -51.55
CA GLN A 20 -2.56 12.26 -50.74
C GLN A 20 -2.36 11.32 -49.55
N ASP A 21 -1.56 10.26 -49.71
CA ASP A 21 -1.31 9.25 -48.67
C ASP A 21 -0.43 9.80 -47.54
N TRP A 22 0.50 10.71 -47.87
CA TRP A 22 1.30 11.40 -46.86
C TRP A 22 0.46 12.37 -46.01
N HIS A 23 -0.47 13.10 -46.64
CA HIS A 23 -1.40 14.00 -45.92
C HIS A 23 -2.29 13.20 -44.95
N ASN A 24 -2.88 12.09 -45.43
CA ASN A 24 -3.71 11.21 -44.61
C ASN A 24 -2.94 10.59 -43.44
N THR A 25 -1.71 10.13 -43.67
CA THR A 25 -0.88 9.53 -42.62
C THR A 25 -0.48 10.54 -41.56
N PHE A 26 -0.12 11.76 -41.98
CA PHE A 26 0.26 12.84 -41.08
C PHE A 26 -0.91 13.28 -40.17
N ASP A 27 -2.13 13.35 -40.72
CA ASP A 27 -3.34 13.71 -39.98
C ASP A 27 -4.00 12.57 -39.19
N ALA A 28 -3.62 11.32 -39.47
CA ALA A 28 -4.04 10.16 -38.68
C ALA A 28 -3.31 10.05 -37.34
N ILE A 29 -2.14 10.69 -37.19
CA ILE A 29 -1.38 10.72 -35.93
C ILE A 29 -2.17 11.53 -34.88
N THR A 30 -2.39 10.92 -33.72
CA THR A 30 -3.10 11.54 -32.59
C THR A 30 -2.22 12.45 -31.75
N ASP A 31 -0.90 12.20 -31.74
CA ASP A 31 0.08 13.12 -31.15
C ASP A 31 0.08 14.45 -31.92
N PHE A 32 0.44 15.55 -31.25
CA PHE A 32 0.54 16.85 -31.90
C PHE A 32 1.82 16.90 -32.74
N VAL A 33 1.69 17.09 -34.05
CA VAL A 33 2.84 17.12 -34.95
C VAL A 33 2.93 18.48 -35.64
N ALA A 34 4.11 19.07 -35.61
CA ALA A 34 4.43 20.31 -36.32
C ALA A 34 5.77 20.18 -37.06
N VAL A 35 5.86 20.71 -38.27
CA VAL A 35 7.13 20.93 -38.96
C VAL A 35 7.49 22.39 -38.76
N LEU A 36 8.69 22.65 -38.24
CA LEU A 36 9.20 23.99 -37.96
C LEU A 36 10.43 24.27 -38.81
N ASP A 37 10.63 25.52 -39.23
CA ASP A 37 11.87 25.95 -39.87
C ASP A 37 12.96 26.34 -38.84
N THR A 38 14.13 26.75 -39.33
CA THR A 38 15.24 27.23 -38.49
C THR A 38 14.95 28.56 -37.79
N GLU A 39 13.89 29.28 -38.17
CA GLU A 39 13.45 30.55 -37.58
C GLU A 39 12.25 30.37 -36.62
N PHE A 40 11.95 29.14 -36.19
CA PHE A 40 10.86 28.80 -35.28
C PHE A 40 9.46 29.03 -35.87
N ARG A 41 9.34 29.17 -37.19
CA ARG A 41 8.04 29.31 -37.86
C ARG A 41 7.46 27.95 -38.18
N ILE A 42 6.15 27.85 -38.04
CA ILE A 42 5.40 26.66 -38.42
C ILE A 42 5.36 26.56 -39.94
N VAL A 43 5.93 25.49 -40.48
CA VAL A 43 5.83 25.13 -41.90
C VAL A 43 4.58 24.29 -42.14
N ARG A 44 4.24 23.42 -41.17
CA ARG A 44 3.07 22.53 -41.24
C ARG A 44 2.63 22.07 -39.86
N VAL A 45 1.36 21.73 -39.69
CA VAL A 45 0.81 21.06 -38.51
C VAL A 45 -0.18 19.99 -38.92
N ASN A 46 -0.29 18.92 -38.13
CA ASN A 46 -1.31 17.91 -38.35
C ASN A 46 -2.67 18.35 -37.78
N ARG A 47 -3.73 17.63 -38.14
CA ARG A 47 -5.08 17.86 -37.63
C ARG A 47 -5.14 17.91 -36.10
N ALA A 48 -4.48 16.98 -35.40
CA ALA A 48 -4.49 16.94 -33.93
C ALA A 48 -3.94 18.24 -33.30
N MET A 49 -2.82 18.76 -33.82
CA MET A 49 -2.23 20.02 -33.38
C MET A 49 -3.11 21.23 -33.71
N ALA A 50 -3.72 21.24 -34.90
CA ALA A 50 -4.62 22.30 -35.34
C ALA A 50 -5.88 22.38 -34.48
N ASP A 51 -6.49 21.23 -34.18
CA ASP A 51 -7.65 21.10 -33.30
C ASP A 51 -7.32 21.55 -31.87
N PHE A 52 -6.15 21.16 -31.34
CA PHE A 52 -5.67 21.60 -30.03
C PHE A 52 -5.53 23.13 -29.95
N LEU A 53 -4.94 23.75 -30.97
CA LEU A 53 -4.80 25.21 -31.08
C LEU A 53 -6.10 25.92 -31.50
N LYS A 54 -7.18 25.18 -31.76
CA LYS A 54 -8.49 25.69 -32.19
C LYS A 54 -8.40 26.59 -33.44
N HIS A 55 -7.53 26.21 -34.37
CA HIS A 55 -7.28 26.95 -35.61
C HIS A 55 -7.14 25.99 -36.80
N THR A 56 -7.36 26.50 -38.02
CA THR A 56 -7.09 25.73 -39.23
C THR A 56 -5.59 25.71 -39.53
N PRO A 57 -5.03 24.63 -40.13
CA PRO A 57 -3.62 24.55 -40.46
C PRO A 57 -3.09 25.78 -41.22
N ASP A 58 -3.83 26.29 -42.21
CA ASP A 58 -3.45 27.45 -43.02
C ASP A 58 -3.24 28.74 -42.20
N LYS A 59 -3.95 28.89 -41.08
CA LYS A 59 -3.80 30.06 -40.19
C LYS A 59 -2.60 29.94 -39.26
N LEU A 60 -2.10 28.71 -39.07
CA LEU A 60 -0.98 28.39 -38.19
C LEU A 60 0.36 28.45 -38.94
N VAL A 61 0.38 28.15 -40.24
CA VAL A 61 1.58 28.25 -41.08
C VAL A 61 2.13 29.68 -41.08
N GLY A 62 3.46 29.80 -40.96
CA GLY A 62 4.21 31.06 -40.91
C GLY A 62 4.26 31.73 -39.52
N GLN A 63 3.40 31.31 -38.58
CA GLN A 63 3.39 31.81 -37.20
C GLN A 63 4.54 31.19 -36.38
N TYR A 64 4.95 31.89 -35.32
CA TYR A 64 5.98 31.41 -34.41
C TYR A 64 5.43 30.36 -33.43
N CYS A 65 6.10 29.22 -33.33
CA CYS A 65 5.70 28.13 -32.45
C CYS A 65 5.65 28.55 -30.97
N TYR A 66 6.63 29.34 -30.51
CA TYR A 66 6.72 29.77 -29.11
C TYR A 66 5.61 30.76 -28.72
N LYS A 67 5.01 31.46 -29.68
CA LYS A 67 3.90 32.37 -29.44
C LYS A 67 2.60 31.60 -29.26
N LEU A 68 2.38 30.59 -30.09
CA LEU A 68 1.16 29.78 -30.06
C LEU A 68 1.16 28.75 -28.94
N MET A 69 2.30 28.07 -28.71
CA MET A 69 2.39 26.99 -27.72
C MET A 69 2.72 27.47 -26.31
N HIS A 70 3.50 28.54 -26.18
CA HIS A 70 4.01 28.98 -24.88
C HIS A 70 3.53 30.39 -24.50
N GLY A 71 2.78 31.09 -25.36
CA GLY A 71 2.35 32.47 -25.12
C GLY A 71 3.51 33.47 -25.03
N ARG A 72 4.68 33.13 -25.57
CA ARG A 72 5.93 33.92 -25.45
C ARG A 72 6.24 34.69 -26.73
N ASN A 73 7.15 35.65 -26.63
CA ASN A 73 7.67 36.41 -27.77
C ASN A 73 9.05 35.93 -28.26
N ALA A 74 9.62 34.92 -27.60
CA ALA A 74 10.91 34.32 -27.92
C ALA A 74 10.94 32.86 -27.44
N PRO A 75 11.85 32.01 -27.98
CA PRO A 75 12.10 30.70 -27.42
C PRO A 75 12.51 30.80 -25.95
N TRP A 76 12.06 29.84 -25.16
CA TRP A 76 12.34 29.72 -23.74
C TRP A 76 13.59 28.89 -23.46
N GLU A 77 14.18 29.10 -22.30
CA GLU A 77 15.33 28.31 -21.85
C GLU A 77 14.94 26.82 -21.76
N GLY A 78 15.67 25.96 -22.47
CA GLY A 78 15.37 24.53 -22.55
C GLY A 78 14.44 24.12 -23.69
N CYS A 79 14.10 25.03 -24.62
CA CYS A 79 13.34 24.72 -25.82
C CYS A 79 13.95 23.55 -26.62
N PRO A 80 13.22 22.43 -26.85
CA PRO A 80 13.74 21.31 -27.62
C PRO A 80 14.12 21.67 -29.05
N HIS A 81 13.39 22.60 -29.69
CA HIS A 81 13.74 23.08 -31.04
C HIS A 81 15.09 23.78 -31.05
N GLU A 82 15.29 24.73 -30.15
CA GLU A 82 16.52 25.51 -30.10
C GLU A 82 17.73 24.62 -29.79
N GLN A 83 17.58 23.67 -28.86
CA GLN A 83 18.62 22.71 -28.54
C GLN A 83 18.95 21.83 -29.75
N MET A 84 17.94 21.31 -30.45
CA MET A 84 18.13 20.51 -31.68
C MET A 84 18.84 21.33 -32.77
N LEU A 85 18.49 22.60 -32.97
CA LEU A 85 19.15 23.47 -33.95
C LEU A 85 20.65 23.64 -33.63
N ARG A 86 21.02 23.74 -32.35
CA ARG A 86 22.42 23.84 -31.92
C ARG A 86 23.19 22.53 -32.06
N GLU A 87 22.57 21.41 -31.72
CA GLU A 87 23.23 20.10 -31.64
C GLU A 87 23.18 19.29 -32.93
N GLY A 88 22.23 19.60 -33.83
CA GLY A 88 21.97 18.84 -35.06
C GLY A 88 21.45 17.41 -34.82
N LYS A 89 20.96 17.12 -33.61
CA LYS A 89 20.48 15.80 -33.17
C LYS A 89 19.09 15.90 -32.56
N ALA A 90 18.36 14.78 -32.59
CA ALA A 90 17.04 14.73 -31.98
C ALA A 90 17.09 14.99 -30.47
N VAL A 91 16.21 15.83 -29.97
CA VAL A 91 16.09 16.18 -28.54
C VAL A 91 14.70 15.82 -28.06
N THR A 92 14.63 15.07 -26.96
CA THR A 92 13.36 14.74 -26.29
C THR A 92 13.36 15.30 -24.88
N ARG A 93 12.28 15.99 -24.50
CA ARG A 93 12.08 16.51 -23.13
C ARG A 93 10.62 16.45 -22.71
N GLU A 94 10.42 16.27 -21.41
CA GLU A 94 9.15 16.60 -20.79
C GLU A 94 9.01 18.12 -20.68
N VAL A 95 7.86 18.62 -21.11
CA VAL A 95 7.48 20.02 -21.08
C VAL A 95 6.21 20.13 -20.25
N ASN A 96 6.28 20.88 -19.16
CA ASN A 96 5.13 21.17 -18.32
C ASN A 96 4.95 22.69 -18.28
N ASP A 97 4.17 23.21 -19.22
CA ASP A 97 3.92 24.63 -19.39
C ASP A 97 2.46 24.94 -19.02
N GLN A 98 2.26 25.89 -18.10
CA GLN A 98 0.93 26.32 -17.66
C GLN A 98 0.08 26.88 -18.81
N HIS A 99 0.70 27.47 -19.84
CA HIS A 99 -0.02 27.99 -21.01
C HIS A 99 -0.64 26.86 -21.85
N ILE A 100 0.06 25.71 -21.92
CA ILE A 100 -0.41 24.51 -22.63
C ILE A 100 -1.47 23.79 -21.79
N GLY A 101 -1.29 23.76 -20.47
CA GLY A 101 -2.22 23.13 -19.53
C GLY A 101 -2.18 21.59 -19.54
N LEU A 102 -1.26 20.99 -20.30
CA LEU A 102 -1.03 19.56 -20.40
C LEU A 102 0.47 19.26 -20.25
N PRO A 103 0.86 18.18 -19.54
CA PRO A 103 2.22 17.68 -19.59
C PRO A 103 2.45 17.00 -20.94
N LEU A 104 3.49 17.44 -21.65
CA LEU A 104 3.85 16.91 -22.97
C LEU A 104 5.23 16.26 -22.94
N LEU A 105 5.39 15.14 -23.63
CA LEU A 105 6.70 14.65 -24.06
C LEU A 105 6.97 15.15 -25.47
N VAL A 106 7.90 16.09 -25.60
CA VAL A 106 8.21 16.78 -26.87
C VAL A 106 9.51 16.24 -27.44
N THR A 107 9.46 15.74 -28.66
CA THR A 107 10.63 15.34 -29.45
C THR A 107 10.78 16.26 -30.65
N ALA A 108 11.93 16.91 -30.76
CA ALA A 108 12.33 17.70 -31.92
C ALA A 108 13.39 16.94 -32.71
N SER A 109 13.08 16.52 -33.93
CA SER A 109 13.97 15.75 -34.81
C SER A 109 14.42 16.59 -36.01
N PRO A 110 15.73 16.71 -36.31
CA PRO A 110 16.23 17.56 -37.39
C PRO A 110 15.77 17.06 -38.76
N VAL A 111 15.45 18.00 -39.65
CA VAL A 111 15.14 17.74 -41.07
C VAL A 111 16.21 18.38 -41.95
N PHE A 112 16.85 17.57 -42.78
CA PHE A 112 17.89 17.99 -43.71
C PHE A 112 17.35 17.99 -45.13
N ASN A 113 17.83 18.92 -45.96
CA ASN A 113 17.63 18.84 -47.40
C ASN A 113 18.60 17.84 -48.05
N GLU A 114 18.49 17.66 -49.37
CA GLU A 114 19.34 16.75 -50.15
C GLU A 114 20.84 17.11 -50.08
N SER A 115 21.18 18.38 -49.86
CA SER A 115 22.56 18.83 -49.69
C SER A 115 23.10 18.64 -48.27
N GLY A 116 22.35 18.00 -47.37
CA GLY A 116 22.72 17.78 -45.97
C GLY A 116 22.63 19.02 -45.07
N LYS A 117 22.02 20.12 -45.54
CA LYS A 117 21.80 21.33 -44.77
C LYS A 117 20.55 21.19 -43.91
N LEU A 118 20.65 21.56 -42.63
CA LEU A 118 19.52 21.61 -41.71
C LEU A 118 18.51 22.67 -42.19
N THR A 119 17.26 22.25 -42.39
CA THR A 119 16.16 23.11 -42.85
C THR A 119 15.14 23.41 -41.76
N GLY A 120 15.13 22.60 -40.70
CA GLY A 120 14.12 22.71 -39.66
C GLY A 120 14.03 21.43 -38.85
N SER A 121 12.84 21.14 -38.35
CA SER A 121 12.57 19.93 -37.59
C SER A 121 11.13 19.45 -37.70
N VAL A 122 10.93 18.17 -37.42
CA VAL A 122 9.64 17.61 -37.03
C VAL A 122 9.56 17.63 -35.51
N HIS A 123 8.58 18.34 -34.97
CA HIS A 123 8.16 18.32 -33.58
C HIS A 123 7.00 17.34 -33.41
N ILE A 124 7.16 16.42 -32.47
CA ILE A 124 6.09 15.56 -32.00
C ILE A 124 5.92 15.84 -30.52
N ALA A 125 4.71 16.21 -30.13
CA ALA A 125 4.33 16.45 -28.74
C ALA A 125 3.21 15.48 -28.36
N ARG A 126 3.55 14.56 -27.45
CA ARG A 126 2.63 13.55 -26.93
C ARG A 126 2.08 13.99 -25.59
N ASP A 127 0.76 13.92 -25.42
CA ASP A 127 0.11 14.05 -24.12
C ASP A 127 0.48 12.85 -23.22
N ILE A 128 1.12 13.14 -22.09
CA ILE A 128 1.52 12.13 -21.10
C ILE A 128 0.70 12.21 -19.81
N SER A 129 -0.46 12.88 -19.82
CA SER A 129 -1.35 13.00 -18.66
C SER A 129 -1.75 11.65 -18.10
N ALA A 130 -2.20 10.73 -18.96
CA ALA A 130 -2.58 9.38 -18.54
C ALA A 130 -1.40 8.59 -17.97
N LEU A 131 -0.21 8.74 -18.56
CA LEU A 131 1.01 8.09 -18.08
C LEU A 131 1.39 8.60 -16.69
N LYS A 132 1.37 9.93 -16.47
CA LYS A 132 1.68 10.53 -15.16
C LYS A 132 0.67 10.11 -14.10
N ALA A 133 -0.62 10.09 -14.42
CA ALA A 133 -1.64 9.62 -13.49
C ALA A 133 -1.40 8.17 -13.04
N ILE A 134 -0.98 7.28 -13.96
CA ILE A 134 -0.63 5.89 -13.63
C ILE A 134 0.67 5.83 -12.81
N GLN A 135 1.68 6.65 -13.14
CA GLN A 135 2.93 6.71 -12.37
C GLN A 135 2.70 7.18 -10.94
N ASP A 136 1.86 8.21 -10.75
CA ASP A 136 1.53 8.76 -9.43
C ASP A 136 0.73 7.75 -8.60
N ASP A 137 -0.25 7.05 -9.21
CA ASP A 137 -0.98 5.97 -8.54
C ASP A 137 -0.04 4.82 -8.13
N LEU A 138 0.86 4.41 -9.02
CA LEU A 138 1.85 3.37 -8.72
C LEU A 138 2.80 3.79 -7.59
N ALA A 139 3.28 5.05 -7.61
CA ALA A 139 4.15 5.58 -6.57
C ALA A 139 3.44 5.61 -5.20
N ARG A 140 2.17 6.03 -5.17
CA ARG A 140 1.33 5.99 -3.98
C ARG A 140 1.16 4.56 -3.45
N ARG A 141 0.79 3.61 -4.33
CA ARG A 141 0.63 2.19 -3.96
C ARG A 141 1.94 1.59 -3.44
N ASN A 142 3.07 1.90 -4.06
CA ASN A 142 4.38 1.41 -3.61
C ASN A 142 4.78 1.97 -2.23
N SER A 143 4.47 3.24 -1.97
CA SER A 143 4.64 3.85 -0.65
C SER A 143 3.81 3.13 0.40
N HIS A 144 2.52 2.88 0.11
CA HIS A 144 1.62 2.13 0.97
C HIS A 144 2.15 0.72 1.28
N LEU A 145 2.57 -0.03 0.25
CA LEU A 145 3.17 -1.36 0.40
C LEU A 145 4.44 -1.35 1.25
N THR A 146 5.27 -0.31 1.14
CA THR A 146 6.50 -0.17 1.92
C THR A 146 6.18 0.05 3.40
N ALA A 147 5.21 0.91 3.71
CA ALA A 147 4.74 1.13 5.08
C ALA A 147 4.16 -0.17 5.68
N LEU A 148 3.31 -0.86 4.93
CA LEU A 148 2.73 -2.14 5.33
C LEU A 148 3.80 -3.21 5.59
N ASN A 149 4.79 -3.33 4.71
CA ASN A 149 5.89 -4.29 4.87
C ASN A 149 6.74 -3.99 6.12
N ARG A 150 6.96 -2.73 6.47
CA ARG A 150 7.68 -2.36 7.70
C ARG A 150 6.89 -2.76 8.95
N LEU A 151 5.58 -2.51 8.94
CA LEU A 151 4.70 -2.89 10.04
C LEU A 151 4.61 -4.40 10.20
N SER A 152 4.40 -5.13 9.11
CA SER A 152 4.36 -6.59 9.10
C SER A 152 5.65 -7.20 9.66
N ARG A 153 6.84 -6.71 9.26
CA ARG A 153 8.12 -7.21 9.80
C ARG A 153 8.31 -6.95 11.29
N ARG A 154 7.92 -5.77 11.79
CA ARG A 154 8.00 -5.45 13.23
C ARG A 154 7.03 -6.30 14.03
N ALA A 155 5.85 -6.55 13.48
CA ALA A 155 4.77 -7.20 14.19
C ALA A 155 4.87 -8.75 14.14
N VAL A 156 5.49 -9.36 13.12
CA VAL A 156 5.80 -10.81 13.10
C VAL A 156 6.80 -11.22 14.19
N GLY A 157 7.64 -10.29 14.66
CA GLY A 157 8.51 -10.51 15.81
C GLY A 157 7.84 -10.33 17.18
N SER A 158 6.61 -9.81 17.22
CA SER A 158 5.90 -9.52 18.46
C SER A 158 5.38 -10.80 19.11
N ARG A 159 5.63 -10.95 20.41
CA ARG A 159 5.27 -12.16 21.18
C ARG A 159 4.01 -11.98 22.03
N SER A 160 3.47 -10.77 22.08
CA SER A 160 2.27 -10.47 22.87
C SER A 160 1.32 -9.56 22.11
N LEU A 161 0.02 -9.65 22.45
CA LEU A 161 -1.00 -8.78 21.87
C LEU A 161 -0.74 -7.29 22.16
N LYS A 162 -0.08 -6.98 23.28
CA LYS A 162 0.29 -5.61 23.65
C LYS A 162 1.32 -5.02 22.69
N GLU A 163 2.35 -5.79 22.34
CA GLU A 163 3.36 -5.36 21.36
C GLU A 163 2.75 -5.14 19.97
N VAL A 164 1.86 -6.05 19.54
CA VAL A 164 1.15 -5.92 18.26
C VAL A 164 0.31 -4.64 18.23
N ALA A 165 -0.46 -4.37 19.28
CA ALA A 165 -1.28 -3.17 19.37
C ALA A 165 -0.43 -1.89 19.30
N ALA A 166 0.67 -1.83 20.06
CA ALA A 166 1.58 -0.69 20.06
C ALA A 166 2.22 -0.44 18.68
N VAL A 167 2.73 -1.49 18.02
CA VAL A 167 3.32 -1.40 16.68
C VAL A 167 2.29 -0.96 15.64
N ALA A 168 1.06 -1.49 15.72
CA ALA A 168 -0.01 -1.12 14.81
C ALA A 168 -0.38 0.36 14.94
N LEU A 169 -0.58 0.85 16.17
CA LEU A 169 -0.96 2.25 16.40
C LEU A 169 0.19 3.21 16.07
N ASP A 170 1.45 2.86 16.33
CA ASP A 170 2.61 3.64 15.88
C ASP A 170 2.64 3.78 14.34
N GLY A 171 2.37 2.70 13.61
CA GLY A 171 2.28 2.72 12.15
C GLY A 171 1.16 3.62 11.63
N ILE A 172 0.00 3.56 12.27
CA ILE A 172 -1.13 4.43 11.95
C ILE A 172 -0.77 5.89 12.23
N ARG A 173 -0.08 6.17 13.34
CA ARG A 173 0.38 7.52 13.66
C ARG A 173 1.30 8.07 12.58
N GLU A 174 2.27 7.29 12.13
CA GLU A 174 3.21 7.71 11.07
C GLU A 174 2.52 7.92 9.72
N ALA A 175 1.57 7.06 9.36
CA ALA A 175 0.94 7.11 8.05
C ALA A 175 -0.20 8.13 7.97
N CYS A 176 -0.98 8.28 9.03
CA CYS A 176 -2.24 9.04 9.02
C CYS A 176 -2.22 10.27 9.93
N SER A 177 -1.26 10.41 10.85
CA SER A 177 -1.22 11.51 11.85
C SER A 177 -2.59 11.82 12.49
N PRO A 178 -3.30 10.84 13.07
CA PRO A 178 -4.59 11.08 13.69
C PRO A 178 -4.47 11.79 15.04
N ASP A 179 -5.54 12.45 15.47
CA ASP A 179 -5.63 13.03 16.82
C ASP A 179 -5.91 11.97 17.88
N LEU A 180 -6.53 10.86 17.49
CA LEU A 180 -6.79 9.70 18.35
C LEU A 180 -6.73 8.41 17.52
N ALA A 181 -6.06 7.38 18.04
CA ALA A 181 -6.09 6.02 17.51
C ALA A 181 -6.33 5.02 18.65
N LEU A 182 -7.14 4.01 18.40
CA LEU A 182 -7.63 3.06 19.39
C LEU A 182 -7.47 1.65 18.84
N PHE A 183 -6.98 0.72 19.66
CA PHE A 183 -6.90 -0.69 19.32
C PHE A 183 -7.76 -1.51 20.27
N TYR A 184 -8.83 -2.10 19.75
CA TYR A 184 -9.73 -2.97 20.50
C TYR A 184 -9.59 -4.43 20.06
N LEU A 185 -9.67 -5.35 21.02
CA LEU A 185 -9.90 -6.78 20.75
C LEU A 185 -11.27 -7.20 21.25
N ILE A 186 -11.92 -8.11 20.52
CA ILE A 186 -13.20 -8.69 20.94
C ILE A 186 -12.93 -9.76 21.99
N SER A 187 -13.65 -9.68 23.10
CA SER A 187 -13.70 -10.69 24.14
C SER A 187 -15.16 -10.89 24.52
N GLU A 188 -15.71 -12.07 24.22
CA GLU A 188 -17.15 -12.33 24.32
C GLU A 188 -17.94 -11.31 23.48
N ASP A 189 -18.86 -10.56 24.08
CA ASP A 189 -19.70 -9.53 23.41
C ASP A 189 -19.17 -8.10 23.63
N LEU A 190 -17.92 -7.94 24.07
CA LEU A 190 -17.31 -6.67 24.40
C LEU A 190 -16.07 -6.38 23.55
N LEU A 191 -15.91 -5.11 23.20
CA LEU A 191 -14.64 -4.53 22.75
C LEU A 191 -13.82 -4.15 23.97
N VAL A 192 -12.63 -4.74 24.09
CA VAL A 192 -11.66 -4.48 25.16
C VAL A 192 -10.49 -3.68 24.59
N LEU A 193 -10.29 -2.48 25.14
CA LEU A 193 -9.19 -1.59 24.74
C LEU A 193 -7.86 -2.24 25.10
N LYS A 194 -6.95 -2.34 24.12
CA LYS A 194 -5.59 -2.86 24.32
C LYS A 194 -4.54 -1.77 24.26
N GLU A 195 -4.75 -0.74 23.46
CA GLU A 195 -3.84 0.40 23.33
C GLU A 195 -4.58 1.63 22.80
N ALA A 196 -4.08 2.82 23.14
CA ALA A 196 -4.61 4.10 22.65
C ALA A 196 -3.48 5.12 22.42
N LEU A 197 -3.63 5.96 21.41
CA LEU A 197 -2.73 7.07 21.09
C LEU A 197 -3.53 8.37 20.85
N PRO A 198 -3.32 9.45 21.61
CA PRO A 198 -2.56 9.48 22.86
C PRO A 198 -3.16 8.56 23.93
N SER A 199 -2.35 8.23 24.94
CA SER A 199 -2.77 7.43 26.10
C SER A 199 -3.21 8.36 27.22
N ASP A 200 -4.33 9.06 27.01
CA ASP A 200 -4.99 9.93 27.97
C ASP A 200 -6.18 9.17 28.58
N GLY A 201 -6.03 8.77 29.85
CA GLY A 201 -6.83 7.76 30.57
C GLY A 201 -8.31 8.05 30.85
N HIS A 202 -9.02 8.66 29.91
CA HIS A 202 -10.46 8.91 29.95
C HIS A 202 -11.27 8.02 29.00
N LEU A 203 -10.62 7.09 28.30
CA LEU A 203 -11.27 6.16 27.40
C LEU A 203 -11.81 4.95 28.16
N ASN A 204 -13.04 4.55 27.86
CA ASN A 204 -13.60 3.37 28.46
C ASN A 204 -12.89 2.11 27.94
N GLU A 205 -12.36 1.31 28.87
CA GLU A 205 -11.62 0.09 28.58
C GLU A 205 -12.50 -1.03 28.01
N ARG A 206 -13.82 -0.99 28.24
CA ARG A 206 -14.77 -2.02 27.78
C ARG A 206 -16.04 -1.41 27.22
N LYS A 207 -16.36 -1.74 25.97
CA LYS A 207 -17.54 -1.23 25.26
C LYS A 207 -18.36 -2.39 24.72
N LYS A 208 -19.70 -2.29 24.75
CA LYS A 208 -20.53 -3.28 24.07
C LYS A 208 -20.45 -3.09 22.56
N ILE A 209 -20.49 -4.21 21.85
CA ILE A 209 -20.62 -4.21 20.40
C ILE A 209 -21.96 -3.53 20.02
N GLY A 210 -21.90 -2.59 19.09
CA GLY A 210 -23.04 -1.76 18.65
C GLY A 210 -23.16 -0.36 19.28
N ASP A 211 -22.55 -0.09 20.44
CA ASP A 211 -22.77 1.19 21.15
C ASP A 211 -22.01 2.38 20.53
N CYS A 212 -21.03 2.14 19.66
CA CYS A 212 -20.26 3.17 18.96
C CYS A 212 -19.86 2.71 17.56
N LEU A 213 -19.22 3.59 16.78
CA LEU A 213 -18.77 3.24 15.43
C LEU A 213 -17.79 2.06 15.41
N CYS A 214 -16.91 1.92 16.41
CA CYS A 214 -16.08 0.72 16.55
C CYS A 214 -16.93 -0.53 16.82
N GLY A 215 -17.92 -0.43 17.70
CA GLY A 215 -18.86 -1.52 17.98
C GLY A 215 -19.67 -1.92 16.75
N LEU A 216 -20.08 -0.95 15.93
CA LEU A 216 -20.80 -1.21 14.69
C LEU A 216 -19.91 -1.91 13.66
N ALA A 217 -18.66 -1.44 13.47
CA ALA A 217 -17.69 -2.11 12.59
C ALA A 217 -17.41 -3.55 13.04
N ALA A 218 -17.33 -3.78 14.36
CA ALA A 218 -17.18 -5.12 14.92
C ALA A 218 -18.37 -6.04 14.58
N ALA A 219 -19.60 -5.52 14.73
CA ALA A 219 -20.83 -6.26 14.51
C ALA A 219 -21.05 -6.60 13.02
N GLU A 220 -20.80 -5.63 12.14
CA GLU A 220 -21.08 -5.77 10.71
C GLU A 220 -19.92 -6.43 9.94
N GLY A 221 -18.72 -6.47 10.51
CA GLY A 221 -17.53 -7.00 9.83
C GLY A 221 -17.15 -6.17 8.59
N ARG A 222 -17.42 -4.86 8.61
CA ARG A 222 -17.04 -3.93 7.53
C ARG A 222 -16.58 -2.58 8.09
N PRO A 223 -15.73 -1.84 7.36
CA PRO A 223 -15.33 -0.50 7.75
C PRO A 223 -16.51 0.46 7.92
N VAL A 224 -16.41 1.35 8.90
CA VAL A 224 -17.38 2.41 9.18
C VAL A 224 -16.67 3.76 9.19
N TYR A 225 -17.11 4.67 8.35
CA TYR A 225 -16.58 6.03 8.24
C TYR A 225 -17.63 7.06 8.65
N SER A 226 -17.17 8.16 9.24
CA SER A 226 -17.99 9.32 9.61
C SER A 226 -17.17 10.59 9.46
N THR A 227 -17.66 11.55 8.66
CA THR A 227 -17.04 12.88 8.52
C THR A 227 -17.43 13.82 9.66
N ASP A 228 -18.53 13.51 10.37
CA ASP A 228 -19.02 14.25 11.53
C ASP A 228 -19.63 13.33 12.60
N ILE A 229 -18.80 12.80 13.49
CA ILE A 229 -19.21 11.92 14.59
C ILE A 229 -20.13 12.63 15.61
N GLN A 230 -20.11 13.96 15.68
CA GLN A 230 -20.97 14.73 16.60
C GLN A 230 -22.45 14.61 16.21
N ARG A 231 -22.72 14.42 14.92
CA ARG A 231 -24.07 14.31 14.33
C ARG A 231 -24.41 12.91 13.85
N ASP A 232 -23.56 11.93 14.15
CA ASP A 232 -23.75 10.56 13.69
C ASP A 232 -24.59 9.76 14.70
N ASP A 233 -25.84 9.50 14.33
CA ASP A 233 -26.80 8.75 15.16
C ASP A 233 -26.38 7.29 15.40
N ARG A 234 -25.46 6.75 14.58
CA ARG A 234 -24.89 5.40 14.78
C ARG A 234 -23.95 5.34 15.99
N CYS A 235 -23.53 6.48 16.53
CA CYS A 235 -22.65 6.56 17.68
C CYS A 235 -23.43 6.98 18.94
N THR A 236 -23.72 6.03 19.82
CA THR A 236 -24.50 6.27 21.06
C THR A 236 -23.62 6.69 22.24
N LEU A 237 -22.31 6.41 22.20
CA LEU A 237 -21.35 6.84 23.22
C LEU A 237 -20.85 8.27 22.98
N ASN A 238 -20.68 9.02 24.08
CA ASN A 238 -20.25 10.42 24.03
C ASN A 238 -18.73 10.62 24.20
N GLU A 239 -17.95 9.62 24.61
CA GLU A 239 -16.51 9.80 24.92
C GLU A 239 -15.72 10.49 23.79
N CYS A 240 -15.86 10.01 22.54
CA CYS A 240 -15.21 10.62 21.39
C CYS A 240 -15.78 12.01 21.09
N LYS A 241 -17.07 12.23 21.37
CA LYS A 241 -17.75 13.52 21.16
C LYS A 241 -17.26 14.56 22.16
N GLU A 242 -17.16 14.19 23.43
CA GLU A 242 -16.67 14.99 24.56
C GLU A 242 -15.16 15.28 24.43
N ALA A 243 -14.38 14.35 23.87
CA ALA A 243 -12.98 14.56 23.50
C ALA A 243 -12.78 15.54 22.32
N GLY A 244 -13.88 16.05 21.74
CA GLY A 244 -13.85 17.00 20.64
C GLY A 244 -13.50 16.40 19.27
N MET A 245 -13.65 15.08 19.11
CA MET A 245 -13.45 14.46 17.79
C MET A 245 -14.56 14.88 16.84
N ARG A 246 -14.19 15.13 15.58
CA ARG A 246 -15.07 15.56 14.51
C ARG A 246 -15.26 14.44 13.48
N SER A 247 -14.18 13.84 12.99
CA SER A 247 -14.24 12.75 12.01
C SER A 247 -13.71 11.44 12.59
N PHE A 248 -14.16 10.31 12.07
CA PHE A 248 -13.85 8.98 12.60
C PHE A 248 -13.84 7.90 11.51
N ALA A 249 -12.93 6.93 11.65
CA ALA A 249 -12.89 5.69 10.90
C ALA A 249 -12.75 4.50 11.85
N ALA A 250 -13.60 3.50 11.71
CA ALA A 250 -13.52 2.23 12.43
C ALA A 250 -13.24 1.10 11.43
N LEU A 251 -12.14 0.39 11.64
CA LEU A 251 -11.61 -0.62 10.73
C LEU A 251 -11.59 -1.98 11.44
N PRO A 252 -12.43 -2.95 11.04
CA PRO A 252 -12.45 -4.26 11.68
C PRO A 252 -11.20 -5.06 11.32
N LEU A 253 -10.66 -5.79 12.30
CA LEU A 253 -9.55 -6.71 12.14
C LEU A 253 -10.12 -8.09 11.81
N ILE A 254 -10.23 -8.42 10.53
CA ILE A 254 -10.90 -9.64 10.05
C ILE A 254 -9.86 -10.69 9.65
N HIS A 255 -10.03 -11.91 10.15
CA HIS A 255 -9.28 -13.09 9.73
C HIS A 255 -10.23 -14.27 9.57
N ASP A 256 -10.17 -14.99 8.45
CA ASP A 256 -11.06 -16.11 8.12
C ASP A 256 -12.55 -15.82 8.37
N SER A 257 -13.03 -14.64 7.92
CA SER A 257 -14.41 -14.16 8.11
C SER A 257 -14.84 -13.91 9.56
N LYS A 258 -13.91 -13.94 10.52
CA LYS A 258 -14.14 -13.60 11.92
C LYS A 258 -13.52 -12.24 12.24
N THR A 259 -14.30 -11.36 12.86
CA THR A 259 -13.77 -10.12 13.43
C THR A 259 -13.06 -10.44 14.74
N LEU A 260 -11.76 -10.15 14.81
CA LEU A 260 -10.91 -10.33 16.00
C LEU A 260 -10.91 -9.08 16.90
N GLY A 261 -11.13 -7.91 16.31
CA GLY A 261 -10.98 -6.62 16.96
C GLY A 261 -11.28 -5.47 16.01
N VAL A 262 -11.01 -4.24 16.44
CA VAL A 262 -11.25 -3.02 15.66
C VAL A 262 -10.17 -2.00 15.94
N ILE A 263 -9.70 -1.34 14.88
CA ILE A 263 -8.89 -0.13 14.96
C ILE A 263 -9.81 1.08 14.77
N GLY A 264 -9.86 1.96 15.75
CA GLY A 264 -10.52 3.26 15.64
C GLY A 264 -9.50 4.36 15.35
N ILE A 265 -9.80 5.27 14.45
CA ILE A 265 -8.97 6.44 14.12
C ILE A 265 -9.88 7.65 14.08
N ALA A 266 -9.48 8.76 14.71
CA ALA A 266 -10.29 9.98 14.75
C ALA A 266 -9.43 11.23 14.55
N SER A 267 -10.10 12.30 14.11
CA SER A 267 -9.52 13.65 14.05
C SER A 267 -10.45 14.68 14.66
N LYS A 268 -9.87 15.72 15.27
CA LYS A 268 -10.56 16.92 15.78
C LYS A 268 -11.09 17.81 14.67
N THR A 269 -10.60 17.64 13.44
CA THR A 269 -11.07 18.37 12.26
C THR A 269 -11.90 17.48 11.35
N GLU A 270 -12.60 18.10 10.41
CA GLU A 270 -13.29 17.39 9.34
C GLU A 270 -12.25 16.76 8.40
N ARG A 271 -12.29 15.44 8.28
CA ARG A 271 -11.43 14.65 7.40
C ARG A 271 -12.24 13.51 6.79
N GLU A 272 -12.07 13.33 5.49
CA GLU A 272 -12.72 12.28 4.73
C GLU A 272 -11.84 11.02 4.69
N PHE A 273 -11.81 10.26 5.78
CA PHE A 273 -11.04 9.00 5.85
C PHE A 273 -11.43 7.98 4.77
N ALA A 274 -12.65 8.06 4.23
CA ALA A 274 -13.11 7.20 3.13
C ALA A 274 -12.30 7.42 1.83
N ALA A 275 -11.73 8.62 1.63
CA ALA A 275 -10.83 8.87 0.49
C ALA A 275 -9.53 8.05 0.58
N GLU A 276 -9.17 7.57 1.77
CA GLU A 276 -7.98 6.77 2.06
C GLU A 276 -8.33 5.28 2.33
N GLN A 277 -9.55 4.84 1.98
CA GLN A 277 -10.07 3.51 2.33
C GLN A 277 -9.14 2.35 1.92
N GLU A 278 -8.59 2.37 0.70
CA GLU A 278 -7.75 1.28 0.18
C GLU A 278 -6.52 1.06 1.07
N PHE A 279 -5.90 2.14 1.54
CA PHE A 279 -4.76 2.06 2.45
C PHE A 279 -5.16 1.58 3.84
N LEU A 280 -6.20 2.19 4.43
CA LEU A 280 -6.66 1.91 5.78
C LEU A 280 -7.16 0.46 5.94
N GLU A 281 -7.91 -0.04 4.96
CA GLU A 281 -8.41 -1.41 4.95
C GLU A 281 -7.27 -2.42 4.77
N THR A 282 -6.31 -2.15 3.88
CA THR A 282 -5.13 -3.02 3.71
C THR A 282 -4.29 -3.08 5.00
N LEU A 283 -4.17 -1.95 5.68
CA LEU A 283 -3.50 -1.85 6.98
C LEU A 283 -4.22 -2.69 8.04
N ALA A 284 -5.54 -2.54 8.17
CA ALA A 284 -6.35 -3.32 9.09
C ALA A 284 -6.26 -4.82 8.79
N ALA A 285 -6.31 -5.24 7.51
CA ALA A 285 -6.14 -6.63 7.12
C ALA A 285 -4.77 -7.19 7.51
N THR A 286 -3.70 -6.42 7.30
CA THR A 286 -2.33 -6.80 7.70
C THR A 286 -2.24 -6.97 9.22
N VAL A 287 -2.78 -6.00 9.96
CA VAL A 287 -2.80 -6.04 11.42
C VAL A 287 -3.66 -7.20 11.93
N ALA A 288 -4.76 -7.55 11.25
CA ALA A 288 -5.60 -8.69 11.61
C ALA A 288 -4.83 -10.02 11.55
N VAL A 289 -4.03 -10.24 10.49
CA VAL A 289 -3.18 -11.43 10.36
C VAL A 289 -2.18 -11.51 11.51
N VAL A 290 -1.51 -10.39 11.83
CA VAL A 290 -0.52 -10.40 12.90
C VAL A 290 -1.17 -10.56 14.28
N THR A 291 -2.33 -9.94 14.47
CA THR A 291 -3.14 -10.12 15.68
C THR A 291 -3.52 -11.58 15.86
N GLN A 292 -3.99 -12.25 14.81
CA GLN A 292 -4.31 -13.68 14.86
C GLN A 292 -3.09 -14.51 15.26
N ASN A 293 -1.93 -14.24 14.67
CA ASN A 293 -0.70 -14.94 15.00
C ASN A 293 -0.32 -14.77 16.48
N ALA A 294 -0.45 -13.56 17.03
CA ALA A 294 -0.20 -13.31 18.45
C ALA A 294 -1.22 -14.00 19.37
N ILE A 295 -2.52 -14.00 19.00
CA ILE A 295 -3.56 -14.75 19.74
C ILE A 295 -3.21 -16.24 19.78
N LEU A 296 -2.85 -16.83 18.64
CA LEU A 296 -2.48 -18.24 18.52
C LEU A 296 -1.22 -18.56 19.32
N PHE A 297 -0.21 -17.69 19.26
CA PHE A 297 1.03 -17.87 19.99
C PHE A 297 0.82 -17.83 21.50
N GLU A 298 0.06 -16.85 22.02
CA GLU A 298 -0.28 -16.80 23.45
C GLU A 298 -1.09 -18.03 23.90
N ALA A 299 -2.02 -18.51 23.08
CA ALA A 299 -2.79 -19.72 23.38
C ALA A 299 -1.88 -20.96 23.46
N LEU A 300 -0.94 -21.10 22.52
CA LEU A 300 0.04 -22.19 22.51
C LEU A 300 0.95 -22.13 23.73
N GLN A 301 1.45 -20.95 24.11
CA GLN A 301 2.26 -20.78 25.31
C GLN A 301 1.50 -21.18 26.58
N ARG A 302 0.28 -20.68 26.77
CA ARG A 302 -0.56 -21.06 27.92
C ARG A 302 -0.76 -22.57 28.00
N GLN A 303 -0.97 -23.24 26.86
CA GLN A 303 -1.15 -24.68 26.83
C GLN A 303 0.15 -25.43 27.17
N SER A 304 1.30 -24.93 26.69
CA SER A 304 2.62 -25.48 27.05
C SER A 304 2.86 -25.39 28.56
N ASP A 305 2.59 -24.23 29.16
CA ASP A 305 2.79 -24.01 30.61
C ASP A 305 1.92 -24.96 31.45
N ILE A 306 0.64 -25.11 31.07
CA ILE A 306 -0.29 -26.05 31.73
C ILE A 306 0.22 -27.50 31.60
N PHE A 307 0.71 -27.89 30.43
CA PHE A 307 1.26 -29.24 30.25
C PHE A 307 2.53 -29.47 31.06
N GLU A 308 3.43 -28.49 31.13
CA GLU A 308 4.63 -28.59 31.98
C GLU A 308 4.26 -28.77 33.45
N GLU A 309 3.28 -28.02 33.95
CA GLU A 309 2.79 -28.17 35.32
C GLU A 309 2.21 -29.58 35.58
N GLN A 310 1.40 -30.09 34.66
CA GLN A 310 0.85 -31.45 34.75
C GLN A 310 1.94 -32.53 34.72
N VAL A 311 2.98 -32.37 33.89
CA VAL A 311 4.11 -33.29 33.84
C VAL A 311 4.88 -33.27 35.16
N GLN A 312 5.13 -32.10 35.74
CA GLN A 312 5.80 -31.98 37.03
C GLN A 312 4.98 -32.63 38.16
N GLU A 313 3.66 -32.40 38.19
CA GLU A 313 2.77 -33.01 39.17
C GLU A 313 2.77 -34.55 39.06
N ARG A 314 2.63 -35.08 37.82
CA ARG A 314 2.65 -36.52 37.56
C ARG A 314 3.99 -37.16 37.91
N THR A 315 5.09 -36.46 37.64
CA THR A 315 6.43 -36.93 37.99
C THR A 315 6.58 -37.06 39.51
N ARG A 316 6.12 -36.06 40.27
CA ARG A 316 6.13 -36.11 41.74
C ARG A 316 5.26 -37.25 42.31
N ASP A 317 4.05 -37.46 41.76
CA ASP A 317 3.19 -38.58 42.18
C ASP A 317 3.83 -39.94 41.87
N LEU A 318 4.44 -40.07 40.70
CA LEU A 318 5.19 -41.28 40.31
C LEU A 318 6.38 -41.55 41.22
N GLU A 319 7.19 -40.54 41.53
CA GLU A 319 8.32 -40.66 42.46
C GLU A 319 7.87 -41.12 43.84
N LYS A 320 6.78 -40.53 44.37
CA LYS A 320 6.20 -40.93 45.66
C LYS A 320 5.73 -42.38 45.64
N LYS A 321 4.95 -42.78 44.65
CA LYS A 321 4.46 -44.16 44.51
C LYS A 321 5.59 -45.15 44.32
N ASN A 322 6.61 -44.79 43.54
CA ASN A 322 7.77 -45.63 43.34
C ASN A 322 8.57 -45.81 44.64
N ALA A 323 8.74 -44.75 45.44
CA ALA A 323 9.36 -44.82 46.75
C ALA A 323 8.56 -45.72 47.73
N GLU A 324 7.22 -45.62 47.72
CA GLU A 324 6.33 -46.49 48.50
C GLU A 324 6.45 -47.96 48.07
N LEU A 325 6.42 -48.24 46.77
CA LEU A 325 6.62 -49.58 46.20
C LEU A 325 7.99 -50.16 46.58
N GLN A 326 9.06 -49.37 46.48
CA GLN A 326 10.39 -49.80 46.89
C GLN A 326 10.47 -50.08 48.40
N ARG A 327 9.75 -49.33 49.23
CA ARG A 327 9.66 -49.57 50.67
C ARG A 327 8.90 -50.86 50.97
N PHE A 328 7.76 -51.07 50.30
CA PHE A 328 6.97 -52.29 50.43
C PHE A 328 7.75 -53.53 49.99
N ASN A 329 8.41 -53.48 48.82
CA ASN A 329 9.25 -54.57 48.33
C ASN A 329 10.39 -54.91 49.31
N ARG A 330 11.07 -53.91 49.88
CA ARG A 330 12.12 -54.14 50.90
C ARG A 330 11.58 -54.87 52.14
N LEU A 331 10.44 -54.44 52.66
CA LEU A 331 9.79 -55.10 53.81
C LEU A 331 9.38 -56.54 53.49
N PHE A 332 8.88 -56.78 52.27
CA PHE A 332 8.45 -58.11 51.85
C PHE A 332 9.61 -59.08 51.73
N VAL A 333 10.70 -58.65 51.09
CA VAL A 333 11.95 -59.44 50.94
C VAL A 333 12.56 -59.74 52.31
N ASP A 334 12.64 -58.75 53.22
CA ASP A 334 13.16 -58.97 54.58
C ASP A 334 12.33 -60.01 55.35
N ARG A 335 10.99 -59.94 55.22
CA ARG A 335 10.07 -60.89 55.86
C ARG A 335 10.24 -62.31 55.30
N GLU A 336 10.39 -62.46 53.98
CA GLU A 336 10.66 -63.78 53.38
C GLU A 336 11.99 -64.36 53.84
N PHE A 337 13.06 -63.56 53.89
CA PHE A 337 14.36 -64.00 54.41
C PHE A 337 14.23 -64.50 55.85
N ARG A 338 13.51 -63.77 56.70
CA ARG A 338 13.28 -64.15 58.11
C ARG A 338 12.45 -65.42 58.25
N ILE A 339 11.41 -65.59 57.41
CA ILE A 339 10.60 -66.81 57.40
C ILE A 339 11.44 -68.02 56.95
N LYS A 340 12.30 -67.84 55.96
CA LYS A 340 13.21 -68.89 55.50
C LYS A 340 14.20 -69.28 56.61
N GLU A 341 14.84 -68.31 57.25
CA GLU A 341 15.77 -68.55 58.37
C GLU A 341 15.08 -69.29 59.54
N LEU A 342 13.86 -68.89 59.89
CA LEU A 342 13.07 -69.57 60.91
C LEU A 342 12.73 -71.01 60.52
N ARG A 343 12.33 -71.27 59.27
CA ARG A 343 12.07 -72.63 58.78
C ARG A 343 13.31 -73.50 58.83
N ASP A 344 14.47 -72.95 58.47
CA ASP A 344 15.73 -73.69 58.49
C ASP A 344 16.12 -74.04 59.94
N ARG A 345 15.98 -73.11 60.89
CA ARG A 345 16.20 -73.38 62.34
C ARG A 345 15.24 -74.41 62.92
N VAL A 346 13.96 -74.38 62.54
CA VAL A 346 12.98 -75.40 62.98
C VAL A 346 13.39 -76.78 62.47
N LYS A 347 13.78 -76.90 61.20
CA LYS A 347 14.26 -78.17 60.63
C LYS A 347 15.52 -78.69 61.30
N GLU A 348 16.44 -77.81 61.71
CA GLU A 348 17.63 -78.21 62.46
C GLU A 348 17.25 -78.76 63.84
N LEU A 349 16.35 -78.10 64.57
CA LEU A 349 15.89 -78.55 65.88
C LEU A 349 15.12 -79.88 65.82
N GLU A 350 14.36 -80.12 64.74
CA GLU A 350 13.64 -81.38 64.52
C GLU A 350 14.57 -82.56 64.19
N LYS A 351 15.78 -82.32 63.66
CA LYS A 351 16.78 -83.37 63.39
C LYS A 351 17.59 -83.79 64.63
N THR A 352 17.56 -83.00 65.70
CA THR A 352 18.33 -83.24 66.93
C THR A 352 17.51 -83.92 68.04
N LYS A 353 16.28 -84.34 67.72
CA LYS A 353 15.42 -85.21 68.52
C LYS A 353 15.42 -86.61 67.95
#